data_AF-A0A9E8SJ83-F1
#
_entry.id   AF-A0A9E8SJ83-F1
#
_cell.length_a   1.000
_cell.length_b   1.000
_cell.length_c   1.000
_cell.angle_alpha   90.00
_cell.angle_beta   90.00
_cell.angle_gamma   90.00
#
_symmetry.space_group_name_H-M   'P 1'
#
loop_
_entity.id
_entity.type
_entity.pdbx_description
1 polymer ?
#
loop_
_entity_poly.entity_id
_entity_poly.type
_entity_poly.pdbx_seq_one_letter_code
_entity_poly.pdbx_strand_id
1 'polypeptide(L)'
;MKKSKKTIQNPRIRRAMLAKVHIAKKELGLKEHEYDAILEGFSVTTAADLRFEDLEKLIKFFKFLGWQSKPNAQIKALRQRVLDETTKIQNGENRLAGLVKKICGVERLDWCRSVVTLERLIAVIMKISEGEKNEAKRLIQQGM
;
A
#
# COMPACT_ATOMS: atom_id res chain seq x y z
N MET A 1 37.74 15.32 -0.22
CA MET A 1 36.87 14.21 0.24
C MET A 1 35.43 14.54 -0.06
N LYS A 2 34.76 13.77 -0.93
CA LYS A 2 33.40 14.06 -1.41
C LYS A 2 32.39 13.83 -0.27
N LYS A 3 31.79 14.91 0.25
CA LYS A 3 30.71 14.85 1.24
C LYS A 3 29.52 14.11 0.62
N SER A 4 29.28 12.87 1.04
CA SER A 4 28.16 12.07 0.55
C SER A 4 26.84 12.73 0.94
N LYS A 5 25.92 12.80 -0.02
CA LYS A 5 24.67 13.57 0.06
C LYS A 5 23.86 13.14 1.27
N LYS A 6 23.50 14.10 2.13
CA LYS A 6 22.60 13.96 3.27
C LYS A 6 21.24 13.46 2.75
N THR A 7 21.02 12.16 2.71
CA THR A 7 19.75 11.54 2.31
C THR A 7 18.70 12.02 3.30
N ILE A 8 17.78 12.87 2.85
CA ILE A 8 16.64 13.34 3.64
C ILE A 8 15.79 12.09 3.93
N GLN A 9 16.03 11.45 5.06
CA GLN A 9 15.35 10.23 5.45
C GLN A 9 13.90 10.59 5.82
N ASN A 10 12.93 10.16 5.02
CA ASN A 10 11.52 10.31 5.35
C ASN A 10 11.20 9.39 6.55
N PRO A 11 10.84 9.93 7.74
CA PRO A 11 10.58 9.13 8.94
C PRO A 11 9.46 8.10 8.76
N ARG A 12 8.54 8.30 7.79
CA ARG A 12 7.49 7.32 7.47
C ARG A 12 8.06 6.08 6.80
N ILE A 13 9.04 6.23 5.91
CA ILE A 13 9.66 5.10 5.19
C ILE A 13 10.47 4.25 6.17
N ARG A 14 11.24 4.88 7.07
CA ARG A 14 12.00 4.18 8.12
C ARG A 14 11.08 3.36 9.02
N ARG A 15 9.98 3.95 9.51
CA ARG A 15 8.99 3.22 10.31
C ARG A 15 8.39 2.03 9.57
N ALA A 16 8.09 2.17 8.29
CA ALA A 16 7.61 1.07 7.46
C ALA A 16 8.65 -0.05 7.28
N MET A 17 9.94 0.28 7.21
CA MET A 17 11.02 -0.72 7.17
C MET A 17 11.16 -1.47 8.49
N LEU A 18 11.13 -0.77 9.63
CA LEU A 18 11.13 -1.41 10.95
C LEU A 18 9.93 -2.35 11.12
N ALA A 19 8.75 -1.93 10.69
CA ALA A 19 7.57 -2.80 10.69
C ALA A 19 7.79 -4.08 9.87
N LYS A 20 8.43 -3.98 8.70
CA LYS A 20 8.79 -5.17 7.90
C LYS A 20 9.75 -6.10 8.61
N VAL A 21 10.75 -5.56 9.31
CA VAL A 21 11.71 -6.35 10.09
C VAL A 21 10.99 -7.16 11.16
N HIS A 22 10.08 -6.54 11.93
CA HIS A 22 9.30 -7.24 12.95
C HIS A 22 8.34 -8.29 12.37
N ILE A 23 7.68 -7.99 11.25
CA ILE A 23 6.83 -8.95 10.54
C ILE A 23 7.66 -10.14 10.05
N ALA A 24 8.82 -9.88 9.44
CA ALA A 24 9.71 -10.92 8.94
C ALA A 24 10.23 -11.81 10.07
N LYS A 25 10.67 -11.25 11.20
CA LYS A 25 11.07 -12.00 12.41
C LYS A 25 9.97 -13.00 12.80
N LYS A 26 8.72 -12.52 12.87
CA LYS A 26 7.56 -13.35 13.24
C LYS A 26 7.23 -14.41 12.19
N GLU A 27 7.18 -14.04 10.91
CA GLU A 27 6.77 -14.95 9.82
C GLU A 27 7.83 -16.01 9.49
N LEU A 28 9.12 -15.71 9.70
CA LEU A 28 10.21 -16.68 9.61
C LEU A 28 10.32 -17.57 10.86
N GLY A 29 9.59 -17.25 11.94
CA GLY A 29 9.66 -18.00 13.19
C GLY A 29 11.00 -17.86 13.92
N LEU A 30 11.74 -16.77 13.69
CA LEU A 30 13.04 -16.54 14.32
C LEU A 30 12.86 -16.37 15.84
N LYS A 31 13.58 -17.18 16.60
CA LYS A 31 13.68 -17.04 18.06
C LYS A 31 14.51 -15.81 18.40
N GLU A 32 14.41 -15.36 19.66
CA GLU A 32 15.15 -14.20 20.18
C GLU A 32 16.65 -14.28 19.85
N HIS A 33 17.30 -15.37 20.26
CA HIS A 33 18.74 -15.57 20.05
C HIS A 33 19.17 -15.62 18.58
N GLU A 34 18.35 -16.21 17.70
CA GLU A 34 18.64 -16.26 16.26
C GLU A 34 18.56 -14.85 15.66
N TYR A 35 17.57 -14.07 16.09
CA TYR A 35 17.41 -12.69 15.67
C TYR A 35 18.53 -11.79 16.21
N ASP A 36 18.94 -11.99 17.46
CA ASP A 36 20.04 -11.25 18.08
C ASP A 36 21.37 -11.54 17.37
N ALA A 37 21.65 -12.81 17.04
CA ALA A 37 22.83 -13.19 16.24
C ALA A 37 22.84 -12.52 14.85
N ILE A 38 21.68 -12.34 14.22
CA ILE A 38 21.57 -11.59 12.96
C ILE A 38 21.90 -10.11 13.19
N LEU A 39 21.41 -9.50 14.27
CA LEU A 39 21.67 -8.09 14.60
C LEU A 39 23.13 -7.82 15.00
N GLU A 40 23.78 -8.78 15.66
CA GLU A 40 25.21 -8.73 15.96
C GLU A 40 26.07 -8.60 14.69
N GLY A 41 25.65 -9.23 13.59
CA GLY A 41 26.27 -9.06 12.27
C GLY A 41 26.22 -7.62 11.74
N PHE A 42 25.35 -6.78 12.29
CA PHE A 42 25.26 -5.34 12.02
C PHE A 42 25.84 -4.48 13.17
N SER A 43 26.43 -5.11 14.19
CA SER A 43 26.99 -4.46 15.38
C SER A 43 25.98 -3.62 16.17
N VAL A 44 24.72 -4.06 16.22
CA VAL A 44 23.65 -3.41 17.00
C VAL A 44 22.91 -4.43 17.85
N THR A 45 22.29 -3.97 18.93
CA THR A 45 21.43 -4.82 19.80
C THR A 45 19.95 -4.70 19.44
N THR A 46 19.56 -3.64 18.72
CA THR A 46 18.18 -3.43 18.29
C THR A 46 18.11 -2.94 16.86
N ALA A 47 17.07 -3.38 16.13
CA ALA A 47 16.78 -2.89 14.79
C ALA A 47 16.50 -1.37 14.75
N ALA A 48 16.11 -0.77 15.89
CA ALA A 48 15.90 0.67 15.99
C ALA A 48 17.17 1.50 15.74
N ASP A 49 18.35 0.91 15.97
CA ASP A 49 19.65 1.57 15.80
C ASP A 49 20.21 1.42 14.39
N LEU A 50 19.65 0.50 13.57
CA LEU A 50 20.09 0.30 12.20
C LEU A 50 19.88 1.54 11.35
N ARG A 51 20.86 1.92 10.54
CA ARG A 51 20.68 2.99 9.55
C ARG A 51 19.79 2.51 8.41
N PHE A 52 19.32 3.44 7.59
CA PHE A 52 18.42 3.12 6.46
C PHE A 52 18.99 2.04 5.53
N GLU A 53 20.26 2.16 5.15
CA GLU A 53 20.93 1.19 4.27
C GLU A 53 21.02 -0.20 4.91
N ASP A 54 21.27 -0.24 6.22
CA ASP A 54 21.43 -1.48 6.97
C ASP A 54 20.06 -2.16 7.21
N LEU A 55 18.98 -1.38 7.41
CA LEU A 55 17.60 -1.89 7.37
C LEU A 55 17.25 -2.50 6.02
N GLU A 56 17.66 -1.88 4.91
CA GLU A 56 17.41 -2.42 3.57
C GLU A 56 18.15 -3.74 3.35
N LYS A 57 19.40 -3.83 3.79
CA LYS A 57 20.19 -5.08 3.77
C LYS A 57 19.53 -6.17 4.62
N LEU A 58 19.10 -5.86 5.83
CA LEU A 58 18.41 -6.81 6.71
C LEU A 58 17.12 -7.34 6.08
N ILE A 59 16.31 -6.46 5.48
CA ILE A 59 15.10 -6.87 4.75
C ILE A 59 15.44 -7.77 3.55
N LYS A 60 16.53 -7.49 2.82
CA LYS A 60 17.00 -8.36 1.71
C LYS A 60 17.46 -9.72 2.24
N PHE A 61 18.14 -9.74 3.37
CA PHE A 61 18.57 -10.99 4.02
C PHE A 61 17.37 -11.84 4.42
N PHE A 62 16.32 -11.27 5.03
CA PHE A 62 15.09 -12.02 5.31
C PHE A 62 14.45 -12.59 4.04
N LYS A 63 14.46 -11.83 2.94
CA LYS A 63 13.96 -12.36 1.65
C LYS A 63 14.78 -13.55 1.14
N PHE A 64 16.10 -13.50 1.33
CA PHE A 64 16.99 -14.61 0.99
C PHE A 64 16.70 -15.85 1.85
N LEU A 65 16.36 -15.66 3.14
CA LEU A 65 15.87 -16.73 4.02
C LEU A 65 14.47 -17.24 3.69
N GLY A 66 13.85 -16.77 2.61
CA GLY A 66 12.54 -17.22 2.14
C GLY A 66 11.36 -16.33 2.55
N TRP A 67 11.59 -15.21 3.24
CA TRP A 67 10.51 -14.29 3.58
C TRP A 67 9.99 -13.54 2.35
N GLN A 68 8.68 -13.57 2.13
CA GLN A 68 8.04 -12.80 1.08
C GLN A 68 7.11 -11.76 1.70
N SER A 69 7.42 -10.47 1.47
CA SER A 69 6.57 -9.38 1.94
C SER A 69 5.19 -9.48 1.28
N LYS A 70 4.19 -9.91 2.04
CA LYS A 70 2.82 -9.94 1.55
C LYS A 70 2.32 -8.52 1.28
N PRO A 71 1.60 -8.28 0.16
CA PRO A 71 0.87 -7.04 0.00
C PRO A 71 -0.15 -6.92 1.14
N ASN A 72 -0.37 -5.69 1.62
CA ASN A 72 -1.33 -5.44 2.68
C ASN A 72 -2.72 -5.95 2.22
N ALA A 73 -3.27 -6.94 2.94
CA ALA A 73 -4.53 -7.58 2.61
C ALA A 73 -5.69 -6.57 2.50
N GLN A 74 -5.68 -5.55 3.35
CA GLN A 74 -6.67 -4.46 3.31
C GLN A 74 -6.58 -3.67 2.01
N ILE A 75 -5.37 -3.33 1.56
CA ILE A 75 -5.17 -2.62 0.29
C ILE A 75 -5.65 -3.48 -0.87
N LYS A 76 -5.36 -4.78 -0.86
CA LYS A 76 -5.83 -5.72 -1.88
C LYS A 76 -7.37 -5.77 -1.92
N ALA A 77 -8.01 -5.92 -0.77
CA ALA A 77 -9.47 -5.95 -0.66
C ALA A 77 -10.12 -4.64 -1.14
N LEU A 78 -9.56 -3.49 -0.76
CA LEU A 78 -10.06 -2.18 -1.19
C LEU A 78 -9.92 -1.96 -2.70
N ARG A 79 -8.80 -2.39 -3.31
CA ARG A 79 -8.65 -2.32 -4.77
C ARG A 79 -9.67 -3.19 -5.48
N GLN A 80 -9.92 -4.40 -4.97
CA GLN A 80 -10.95 -5.27 -5.54
C GLN A 80 -12.32 -4.58 -5.47
N ARG A 81 -12.67 -4.02 -4.30
CA ARG A 81 -13.93 -3.29 -4.14
C ARG A 81 -14.05 -2.09 -5.09
N VAL A 82 -12.96 -1.36 -5.35
CA VAL A 82 -12.96 -0.29 -6.36
C VAL A 82 -13.34 -0.84 -7.74
N LEU A 83 -12.77 -1.97 -8.16
CA LEU A 83 -13.11 -2.62 -9.43
C LEU A 83 -14.58 -3.05 -9.44
N ASP A 84 -15.04 -3.70 -8.39
CA ASP A 84 -16.42 -4.18 -8.28
C ASP A 84 -17.43 -3.03 -8.37
N GLU A 85 -17.18 -1.89 -7.72
CA GLU A 85 -18.04 -0.71 -7.82
C GLU A 85 -17.96 -0.03 -9.20
N THR A 86 -16.81 -0.10 -9.87
CA THR A 86 -16.62 0.48 -11.20
C THR A 86 -17.49 -0.22 -12.26
N THR A 87 -17.79 -1.50 -12.07
CA THR A 87 -18.70 -2.23 -12.99
C THR A 87 -20.14 -1.70 -12.97
N LYS A 88 -20.51 -0.91 -11.96
CA LYS A 88 -21.87 -0.38 -11.75
C LYS A 88 -22.09 1.03 -12.31
N ILE A 89 -21.10 1.60 -12.99
CA ILE A 89 -21.17 2.93 -13.59
C ILE A 89 -20.97 2.87 -15.10
N GLN A 90 -21.61 3.77 -15.83
CA GLN A 90 -21.44 3.88 -17.26
C GLN A 90 -20.00 4.30 -17.62
N ASN A 91 -19.41 3.64 -18.63
CA ASN A 91 -18.04 3.88 -19.09
C ASN A 91 -16.98 3.74 -17.96
N GLY A 92 -17.19 2.76 -17.08
CA GLY A 92 -16.45 2.62 -15.82
C GLY A 92 -14.93 2.56 -15.95
N GLU A 93 -14.38 1.83 -16.93
CA GLU A 93 -12.93 1.70 -17.09
C GLU A 93 -12.24 3.05 -17.37
N ASN A 94 -12.74 3.80 -18.36
CA ASN A 94 -12.21 5.11 -18.72
C ASN A 94 -12.35 6.11 -17.56
N ARG A 95 -13.48 6.07 -16.85
CA ARG A 95 -13.73 6.95 -15.71
C ARG A 95 -12.84 6.59 -14.53
N LEU A 96 -12.63 5.30 -14.27
CA LEU A 96 -11.75 4.83 -13.21
C LEU A 96 -10.32 5.33 -13.42
N ALA A 97 -9.78 5.25 -14.65
CA ALA A 97 -8.46 5.77 -14.96
C ALA A 97 -8.33 7.27 -14.60
N GLY A 98 -9.30 8.09 -15.02
CA GLY A 98 -9.33 9.52 -14.68
C GLY A 98 -9.48 9.80 -13.18
N LEU A 99 -10.32 9.02 -12.48
CA LEU A 99 -10.54 9.14 -11.04
C LEU A 99 -9.31 8.72 -10.23
N VAL A 100 -8.63 7.65 -10.63
CA VAL A 100 -7.38 7.18 -10.01
C VAL A 100 -6.30 8.23 -10.12
N LYS A 101 -6.13 8.83 -11.31
CA LYS A 101 -5.20 9.96 -11.51
C LYS A 101 -5.55 11.15 -10.62
N LYS A 102 -6.83 11.55 -10.56
CA LYS A 102 -7.29 12.74 -9.83
C LYS A 102 -7.27 12.56 -8.29
N ILE A 103 -7.62 11.39 -7.78
CA ILE A 103 -7.81 11.13 -6.34
C ILE A 103 -6.55 10.53 -5.72
N CYS A 104 -5.92 9.57 -6.40
CA CYS A 104 -4.77 8.84 -5.88
C CYS A 104 -3.43 9.44 -6.33
N GLY A 105 -3.43 10.32 -7.34
CA GLY A 105 -2.21 10.94 -7.87
C GLY A 105 -1.27 9.96 -8.59
N VAL A 106 -1.80 8.80 -9.00
CA VAL A 106 -1.07 7.75 -9.72
C VAL A 106 -1.83 7.39 -10.98
N GLU A 107 -1.14 6.86 -12.00
CA GLU A 107 -1.80 6.49 -13.27
C GLU A 107 -2.51 5.13 -13.20
N ARG A 108 -2.20 4.29 -12.20
CA ARG A 108 -2.71 2.92 -12.10
C ARG A 108 -3.20 2.58 -10.70
N LEU A 109 -4.34 1.90 -10.61
CA LEU A 109 -4.92 1.45 -9.34
C LEU A 109 -3.97 0.51 -8.57
N ASP A 110 -3.23 -0.34 -9.30
CA ASP A 110 -2.19 -1.23 -8.74
C ASP A 110 -1.09 -0.50 -7.96
N TRP A 111 -0.88 0.79 -8.24
CA TRP A 111 0.13 1.60 -7.60
C TRP A 111 -0.41 2.36 -6.39
N CYS A 112 -1.73 2.40 -6.20
CA CYS A 112 -2.36 3.06 -5.06
C CYS A 112 -2.18 2.25 -3.77
N ARG A 113 -1.32 2.72 -2.86
CA ARG A 113 -0.99 2.03 -1.60
C ARG A 113 -1.59 2.67 -0.35
N SER A 114 -2.47 3.66 -0.50
CA SER A 114 -3.09 4.35 0.64
C SER A 114 -4.54 3.90 0.81
N VAL A 115 -4.84 3.40 2.00
CA VAL A 115 -6.19 2.99 2.41
C VAL A 115 -7.16 4.16 2.29
N VAL A 116 -6.79 5.33 2.83
CA VAL A 116 -7.62 6.54 2.81
C VAL A 116 -7.98 6.97 1.39
N THR A 117 -7.02 6.92 0.46
CA THR A 117 -7.31 7.30 -0.94
C THR A 117 -8.18 6.27 -1.66
N LEU A 118 -8.04 4.98 -1.32
CA LEU A 118 -8.90 3.93 -1.88
C LEU A 118 -10.34 4.04 -1.34
N GLU A 119 -10.52 4.29 -0.05
CA GLU A 119 -11.84 4.53 0.55
C GLU A 119 -12.53 5.75 -0.08
N ARG A 120 -11.78 6.84 -0.27
CA ARG A 120 -12.29 8.03 -0.97
C ARG A 120 -12.68 7.72 -2.41
N LEU A 121 -11.89 6.91 -3.12
CA LEU A 121 -12.19 6.50 -4.49
C LEU A 121 -13.49 5.68 -4.56
N ILE A 122 -13.68 4.72 -3.64
CA ILE A 122 -14.93 3.94 -3.51
C ILE A 122 -16.12 4.89 -3.30
N ALA A 123 -16.02 5.82 -2.35
CA ALA A 123 -17.11 6.75 -2.05
C ALA A 123 -17.52 7.59 -3.27
N VAL A 124 -16.55 8.04 -4.08
CA VAL A 124 -16.82 8.80 -5.31
C VAL A 124 -17.53 7.94 -6.35
N ILE A 125 -17.08 6.69 -6.55
CA ILE A 125 -17.70 5.77 -7.51
C ILE A 125 -19.13 5.43 -7.09
N MET A 126 -19.37 5.18 -5.80
CA MET A 126 -20.71 4.92 -5.27
C MET A 126 -21.65 6.11 -5.53
N LYS A 127 -21.19 7.34 -5.27
CA LYS A 127 -21.98 8.56 -5.52
C LYS A 127 -22.34 8.73 -7.01
N ILE A 128 -21.43 8.35 -7.90
CA ILE A 128 -21.69 8.35 -9.35
C ILE A 128 -22.76 7.32 -9.70
N SER A 129 -22.62 6.08 -9.21
CA SER A 129 -23.59 5.01 -9.47
C SER A 129 -24.98 5.36 -8.94
N GLU A 130 -25.07 6.00 -7.78
CA GLU A 130 -26.33 6.50 -7.23
C GLU A 130 -26.96 7.59 -8.12
N GLY A 131 -26.15 8.52 -8.63
CA GLY A 131 -26.59 9.56 -9.57
C GLY A 131 -27.23 8.98 -10.83
N GLU A 132 -26.54 8.02 -11.46
CA GLU A 132 -27.01 7.36 -12.69
C GLU A 132 -28.29 6.54 -12.45
N LYS A 133 -28.38 5.82 -11.33
CA LYS A 133 -29.61 5.10 -10.94
C LYS A 133 -30.79 6.06 -10.72
N ASN A 134 -30.55 7.21 -10.10
CA ASN A 134 -31.58 8.19 -9.84
C ASN A 134 -32.06 8.86 -11.14
N GLU A 135 -31.15 9.12 -12.08
CA GLU A 135 -31.48 9.63 -13.41
C GLU A 135 -32.31 8.63 -14.22
N ALA A 136 -31.89 7.36 -14.26
CA ALA A 136 -32.65 6.29 -14.92
C ALA A 136 -34.08 6.15 -14.36
N LYS A 137 -34.23 6.20 -13.01
CA LYS A 137 -35.54 6.17 -12.36
C LYS A 137 -36.43 7.36 -12.76
N ARG A 138 -35.86 8.56 -12.86
CA ARG A 138 -36.61 9.76 -13.26
C ARG A 138 -37.14 9.64 -14.69
N LEU A 139 -36.32 9.13 -15.61
CA LEU A 139 -36.73 8.92 -17.00
C LEU A 139 -37.88 7.90 -17.12
N ILE A 140 -37.84 6.82 -16.34
CA ILE A 140 -38.94 5.83 -16.28
C ILE A 140 -40.23 6.46 -15.76
N GLN A 141 -40.15 7.30 -14.72
CA GLN A 141 -41.32 7.94 -14.12
C GLN A 141 -41.93 9.05 -15.00
N GLN A 142 -41.15 9.65 -15.90
CA GLN A 142 -41.60 10.71 -16.83
C GLN A 142 -42.13 10.16 -18.17
N GLY A 143 -41.87 8.87 -18.46
CA GLY A 143 -42.32 8.19 -19.68
C GLY A 143 -43.52 7.25 -19.49
N MET A 144 -44.05 7.13 -18.26
CA MET A 144 -45.36 6.54 -17.93
C MET A 144 -46.36 7.64 -17.63
#